data_AF-A0A1M6ES48-F1
#
_entry.id   AF-A0A1M6ES48-F1
#
_cell.length_a   1.000
_cell.length_b   1.000
_cell.length_c   1.000
_cell.angle_alpha   90.00
_cell.angle_beta   90.00
_cell.angle_gamma   90.00
#
_symmetry.space_group_name_H-M   'P 1'
#
loop_
_entity.id
_entity.type
_entity.pdbx_description
1 polymer ?
#
loop_
_entity_poly.entity_id
_entity_poly.type
_entity_poly.pdbx_seq_one_letter_code
_entity_poly.pdbx_strand_id
1 'polypeptide(L)' 'MADLRTCPVCNMDVNPADAPSETFRDQEYSFCSETCREQFLMDPERYARA' A
#
# COMPACT_ATOMS: atom_id res chain seq x y z
N MET A 1 15.15 13.28 3.91
CA MET A 1 14.48 12.92 2.64
C MET A 1 13.41 11.92 3.02
N ALA A 2 12.13 12.28 2.91
CA ALA A 2 11.05 11.36 3.26
C ALA A 2 10.72 10.56 2.01
N ASP A 3 11.03 9.27 2.01
CA ASP A 3 10.55 8.33 1.00
C ASP A 3 9.05 8.15 1.27
N LEU A 4 8.22 8.96 0.61
CA LEU A 4 6.78 8.83 0.70
C LEU A 4 6.34 7.92 -0.44
N ARG A 5 5.70 6.81 -0.10
CA ARG A 5 5.06 5.92 -1.07
C ARG A 5 3.60 6.30 -1.21
N THR A 6 3.08 6.22 -2.42
CA THR A 6 1.66 6.46 -2.66
C THR A 6 0.88 5.18 -2.35
N CYS A 7 -0.11 5.27 -1.46
CA CYS A 7 -0.99 4.13 -1.22
C CYS A 7 -1.91 3.87 -2.42
N PRO A 8 -1.98 2.64 -2.96
CA PRO A 8 -2.79 2.32 -4.15
C PRO A 8 -4.30 2.39 -3.91
N VAL A 9 -4.74 2.46 -2.64
CA VAL A 9 -6.16 2.50 -2.25
C VAL A 9 -6.63 3.95 -2.04
N CYS A 10 -5.92 4.71 -1.20
CA CYS A 10 -6.30 6.07 -0.80
C CYS A 10 -5.62 7.17 -1.65
N ASN A 11 -4.68 6.79 -2.54
CA ASN A 11 -3.90 7.69 -3.40
C ASN A 11 -3.13 8.79 -2.63
N MET A 12 -2.90 8.55 -1.34
CA MET A 12 -2.30 9.47 -0.39
C MET A 12 -0.85 9.07 -0.12
N ASP A 13 0.00 10.06 0.07
CA ASP A 13 1.40 9.87 0.45
C ASP A 13 1.47 9.27 1.86
N VAL A 14 2.06 8.09 1.96
CA VAL A 14 2.26 7.36 3.20
C VAL A 14 3.75 7.10 3.40
N ASN A 15 4.19 7.21 4.64
CA ASN A 15 5.55 6.87 5.00
C ASN A 15 5.67 5.34 5.22
N PRO A 16 6.36 4.59 4.36
CA PRO A 16 6.54 3.15 4.50
C PRO A 16 7.31 2.76 5.77
N ALA A 17 8.00 3.70 6.42
CA ALA A 17 8.73 3.43 7.66
C ALA A 17 7.82 3.34 8.90
N ASP A 18 6.64 3.95 8.87
CA ASP A 18 5.67 3.96 9.99
C ASP A 18 4.36 3.25 9.65
N ALA A 19 4.17 2.91 8.37
CA ALA A 19 2.93 2.37 7.85
C ALA A 19 3.01 0.88 7.51
N PRO A 20 1.88 0.15 7.57
CA PRO A 20 1.86 -1.25 7.16
C PRO A 20 2.24 -1.40 5.69
N SER A 21 3.24 -2.23 5.42
CA SER A 21 3.59 -2.70 4.09
C SER A 21 3.20 -4.17 3.91
N GLU A 22 2.92 -4.56 2.67
CA GLU A 22 2.65 -5.95 2.30
C GLU A 22 3.37 -6.26 0.98
N THR A 23 4.01 -7.43 0.91
CA THR A 23 4.65 -7.87 -0.33
C THR A 23 3.66 -8.67 -1.16
N PHE A 24 3.36 -8.20 -2.36
CA PHE A 24 2.48 -8.88 -3.31
C PHE A 24 3.14 -8.96 -4.68
N ARG A 25 3.26 -10.16 -5.25
CA ARG A 25 3.90 -10.42 -6.56
C ARG A 25 5.31 -9.82 -6.69
N ASP A 26 6.17 -10.06 -5.70
CA ASP A 26 7.54 -9.48 -5.63
C ASP A 26 7.58 -7.94 -5.55
N GLN A 27 6.45 -7.30 -5.28
CA GLN A 27 6.33 -5.85 -5.16
C GLN A 27 5.89 -5.48 -3.74
N GLU A 28 6.59 -4.53 -3.12
CA GLU A 28 6.26 -4.05 -1.78
C GLU A 28 5.27 -2.88 -1.86
N TYR A 29 4.05 -3.09 -1.37
CA TYR A 29 3.01 -2.07 -1.30
C TYR A 29 2.91 -1.50 0.11
N SER A 30 2.72 -0.18 0.22
CA SER A 30 2.55 0.50 1.50
C SER A 30 1.15 1.06 1.62
N PHE A 31 0.54 0.88 2.78
CA PHE A 31 -0.85 1.21 3.03
C PHE A 31 -0.96 2.32 4.06
N CYS A 32 -1.78 3.33 3.79
CA CYS A 32 -1.98 4.45 4.72
C CYS A 32 -2.56 4.00 6.08
N SER A 33 -3.21 2.83 6.16
CA SER A 33 -3.78 2.24 7.39
C SER A 33 -4.07 0.75 7.19
N GLU A 34 -4.34 0.02 8.29
CA GLU A 34 -4.75 -1.39 8.26
C GLU A 34 -5.99 -1.62 7.38
N THR A 35 -6.96 -0.71 7.38
CA THR A 35 -8.15 -0.79 6.51
C THR A 35 -7.79 -0.79 5.02
N CYS A 36 -6.77 -0.03 4.60
CA CYS A 36 -6.31 -0.07 3.22
C CYS A 36 -5.60 -1.38 2.89
N ARG A 37 -4.89 -1.97 3.86
CA ARG A 37 -4.33 -3.32 3.71
C ARG A 37 -5.45 -4.34 3.56
N GLU A 38 -6.50 -4.29 4.36
CA GLU A 38 -7.64 -5.22 4.26
C GLU A 38 -8.36 -5.10 2.91
N GLN A 39 -8.64 -3.87 2.46
CA GLN A 39 -9.23 -3.62 1.14
C GLN A 39 -8.33 -4.16 0.01
N PHE A 40 -7.01 -3.98 0.16
CA PHE A 40 -6.05 -4.56 -0.76
C PHE A 40 -6.05 -6.09 -0.70
N LEU A 41 -6.13 -6.71 0.48
CA LEU A 41 -6.18 -8.16 0.62
C LEU A 41 -7.48 -8.77 0.08
N MET A 42 -8.57 -8.01 0.08
CA MET A 42 -9.84 -8.42 -0.53
C MET A 42 -9.73 -8.53 -2.06
N ASP A 43 -9.08 -7.57 -2.71
CA ASP A 43 -8.95 -7.52 -4.18
C ASP A 43 -7.54 -7.05 -4.63
N PRO A 44 -6.47 -7.78 -4.30
CA PRO A 44 -5.11 -7.28 -4.48
C PRO A 44 -4.78 -7.13 -5.96
N GLU A 45 -5.32 -7.98 -6.83
CA GLU A 45 -5.15 -7.86 -8.29
C GLU A 45 -5.76 -6.58 -8.88
N ARG A 46 -6.81 -6.04 -8.25
CA ARG A 46 -7.43 -4.77 -8.68
C ARG A 46 -6.53 -3.58 -8.36
N TYR A 47 -5.90 -3.60 -7.19
CA TYR A 47 -5.08 -2.49 -6.68
C TYR A 47 -3.60 -2.60 -7.09
N ALA A 48 -3.08 -3.82 -7.29
CA ALA A 48 -1.70 -4.09 -7.72
C ALA A 48 -1.48 -3.92 -9.24
N ARG A 49 -2.47 -3.38 -9.98
CA ARG A 49 -2.43 -3.23 -11.44
C ARG A 49 -1.64 -2.00 -11.95
N ALA A 50 -0.93 -1.31 -11.07
CA ALA A 50 -0.12 -0.13 -11.39
C ALA A 50 1.33 -0.50 -11.70
#